data_AF-A0A1V1WYM9-F1
#
_entry.id   AF-A0A1V1WYM9-F1
#
_cell.length_a   1.000
_cell.length_b   1.000
_cell.length_c   1.000
_cell.angle_alpha   90.00
_cell.angle_beta   90.00
_cell.angle_gamma   90.00
#
_symmetry.space_group_name_H-M   'P 1'
#
loop_
_entity.id
_entity.type
_entity.pdbx_description
1 polymer ?
#
loop_
_entity_poly.entity_id
_entity_poly.type
_entity_poly.pdbx_seq_one_letter_code
_entity_poly.pdbx_strand_id
1 'polypeptide(L)'
;MNSYQKEQAETLSMVRRHLASISAPERRGLESQVSEYLVFRDEVDAFLSKHFSNICTQKCYQSKVSACCSREGIITFFGDMVINALVSPDAEIKTLMTVLQKPNTGFKCIYLGNYGCVWRVKPIVCEMFLCKQAKKEVFKQKPWAEEVWKELKRRKKLYTWPDRPVLFDALERYFMDAGYSSPLMYLHNSPGLLSIKRKAKQDIQSRSDCIS
;
A
#
# COMPACT_ATOMS: atom_id res chain seq x y z
N MET A 1 -5.22 17.53 14.72
CA MET A 1 -4.70 16.56 13.73
C MET A 1 -3.18 16.51 13.91
N ASN A 2 -2.58 15.33 14.05
CA ASN A 2 -1.11 15.24 14.14
C ASN A 2 -0.45 15.43 12.76
N SER A 3 0.87 15.64 12.71
CA SER A 3 1.61 15.86 11.46
C SER A 3 1.40 14.71 10.47
N TYR A 4 1.47 13.48 10.95
CA TYR A 4 1.26 12.28 10.14
C TYR A 4 -0.13 12.25 9.47
N GLN A 5 -1.23 12.47 10.22
CA GLN A 5 -2.58 12.54 9.66
C GLN A 5 -2.71 13.67 8.63
N LYS A 6 -2.09 14.82 8.89
CA LYS A 6 -2.08 15.96 7.97
C LYS A 6 -1.43 15.58 6.64
N GLU A 7 -0.26 14.93 6.68
CA GLU A 7 0.44 14.44 5.48
C GLU A 7 -0.42 13.46 4.66
N GLN A 8 -1.12 12.54 5.33
CA GLN A 8 -2.03 11.60 4.65
C GLN A 8 -3.21 12.33 3.99
N ALA A 9 -3.83 13.28 4.69
CA ALA A 9 -4.97 14.05 4.20
C ALA A 9 -4.61 14.93 3.00
N GLU A 10 -3.48 15.65 3.09
CA GLU A 10 -2.98 16.51 2.02
C GLU A 10 -2.63 15.71 0.76
N THR A 11 -1.96 14.55 0.94
CA THR A 11 -1.64 13.65 -0.17
C THR A 11 -2.91 13.11 -0.83
N LEU A 12 -3.87 12.60 -0.06
CA LEU A 12 -5.13 12.09 -0.62
C LEU A 12 -5.92 13.18 -1.35
N SER A 13 -5.93 14.41 -0.82
CA SER A 13 -6.61 15.56 -1.43
C SER A 13 -5.96 15.93 -2.77
N MET A 14 -4.63 15.94 -2.83
CA MET A 14 -3.87 16.15 -4.07
C MET A 14 -4.18 15.07 -5.10
N VAL A 15 -4.08 13.79 -4.72
CA VAL A 15 -4.36 12.65 -5.61
C VAL A 15 -5.77 12.74 -6.17
N ARG A 16 -6.77 12.94 -5.32
CA ARG A 16 -8.17 13.04 -5.74
C ARG A 16 -8.40 14.19 -6.72
N ARG A 17 -7.82 15.37 -6.48
CA ARG A 17 -7.98 16.53 -7.37
C ARG A 17 -7.37 16.27 -8.74
N HIS A 18 -6.17 15.70 -8.79
CA HIS A 18 -5.51 15.41 -10.06
C HIS A 18 -6.27 14.34 -10.86
N LEU A 19 -6.67 13.24 -10.21
CA LEU A 19 -7.44 12.18 -10.87
C LEU A 19 -8.82 12.64 -11.37
N ALA A 20 -9.36 13.73 -10.80
CA ALA A 20 -10.58 14.36 -11.28
C ALA A 20 -10.35 15.34 -12.45
N SER A 21 -9.13 15.82 -12.66
CA SER A 21 -8.79 16.75 -13.75
C SER A 21 -8.28 16.07 -15.02
N ILE A 22 -7.80 14.83 -14.92
CA ILE A 22 -7.25 14.09 -16.07
C ILE A 22 -8.35 13.62 -17.02
N SER A 23 -7.97 13.39 -18.27
CA SER A 23 -8.91 12.93 -19.29
C SER A 23 -9.36 11.48 -19.05
N ALA A 24 -10.51 11.09 -19.60
CA ALA A 24 -10.99 9.71 -19.49
C ALA A 24 -10.02 8.67 -20.11
N PRO A 25 -9.38 8.90 -21.27
CA PRO A 25 -8.34 8.01 -21.79
C PRO A 25 -7.14 7.86 -20.85
N GLU A 26 -6.68 8.95 -20.26
CA GLU A 26 -5.54 8.96 -19.33
C GLU A 26 -5.88 8.21 -18.04
N ARG A 27 -7.08 8.43 -17.49
CA ARG A 27 -7.58 7.66 -16.34
C ARG A 27 -7.64 6.16 -16.64
N ARG A 28 -8.15 5.76 -17.81
CA ARG A 28 -8.15 4.35 -18.24
C ARG A 28 -6.74 3.79 -18.37
N GLY A 29 -5.78 4.60 -18.80
CA GLY A 29 -4.36 4.22 -18.83
C GLY A 29 -3.83 3.85 -17.44
N LEU A 30 -4.11 4.68 -16.43
CA LEU A 30 -3.75 4.38 -15.03
C LEU A 30 -4.48 3.15 -14.50
N GLU A 31 -5.77 3.02 -14.76
CA GLU A 31 -6.58 1.85 -14.36
C GLU A 31 -6.02 0.55 -14.97
N SER A 32 -5.64 0.58 -16.26
CA SER A 32 -4.97 -0.54 -16.93
C SER A 32 -3.62 -0.86 -16.30
N GLN A 33 -2.84 0.16 -15.93
CA GLN A 33 -1.52 -0.01 -15.32
C GLN A 33 -1.59 -0.70 -13.94
N VAL A 34 -2.67 -0.46 -13.17
CA VAL A 34 -2.84 -1.04 -11.83
C VAL A 34 -3.57 -2.38 -11.81
N SER A 35 -4.11 -2.83 -12.94
CA SER A 35 -4.95 -4.04 -13.04
C SER A 35 -4.28 -5.31 -12.50
N GLU A 36 -3.07 -5.62 -12.95
CA GLU A 36 -2.28 -6.78 -12.47
C GLU A 36 -1.97 -6.72 -10.97
N TYR A 37 -1.79 -5.50 -10.44
CA TYR A 37 -1.65 -5.34 -9.00
C TYR A 37 -2.95 -5.67 -8.28
N LEU A 38 -4.10 -5.21 -8.77
CA LEU A 38 -5.41 -5.50 -8.18
C LEU A 38 -5.70 -7.00 -8.15
N VAL A 39 -5.40 -7.74 -9.23
CA VAL A 39 -5.50 -9.21 -9.25
C VAL A 39 -4.67 -9.83 -8.15
N PHE A 40 -3.41 -9.40 -7.99
CA PHE A 40 -2.56 -9.82 -6.89
C PHE A 40 -3.17 -9.46 -5.50
N ARG A 41 -3.83 -8.31 -5.36
CA ARG A 41 -4.49 -7.92 -4.10
C ARG A 41 -5.68 -8.83 -3.79
N ASP A 42 -6.46 -9.21 -4.79
CA ASP A 42 -7.59 -10.13 -4.62
C ASP A 42 -7.11 -11.52 -4.20
N GLU A 43 -6.00 -12.01 -4.77
CA GLU A 43 -5.40 -13.27 -4.34
C GLU A 43 -4.91 -13.24 -2.89
N VAL A 44 -4.29 -12.12 -2.47
CA VAL A 44 -3.87 -11.92 -1.08
C VAL A 44 -5.08 -11.90 -0.16
N ASP A 45 -6.13 -11.14 -0.50
CA ASP A 45 -7.35 -11.06 0.31
C ASP A 45 -8.03 -12.43 0.42
N ALA A 46 -8.16 -13.16 -0.69
CA ALA A 46 -8.71 -14.52 -0.69
C ALA A 46 -7.91 -15.48 0.21
N PHE A 47 -6.58 -15.42 0.15
CA PHE A 47 -5.72 -16.22 1.04
C PHE A 47 -5.92 -15.85 2.51
N LEU A 48 -5.94 -14.55 2.84
CA LEU A 48 -6.12 -14.08 4.21
C LEU A 48 -7.52 -14.40 4.74
N SER A 49 -8.56 -14.18 3.94
CA SER A 49 -9.94 -14.50 4.27
C SER A 49 -10.15 -15.99 4.54
N LYS A 50 -9.52 -16.86 3.74
CA LYS A 50 -9.63 -18.32 3.90
C LYS A 50 -8.86 -18.86 5.11
N HIS A 51 -7.71 -18.28 5.45
CA HIS A 51 -6.78 -18.89 6.41
C HIS A 51 -6.62 -18.12 7.72
N PHE A 52 -6.88 -16.82 7.73
CA PHE A 52 -6.54 -15.92 8.83
C PHE A 52 -7.74 -15.12 9.37
N SER A 53 -8.88 -15.09 8.68
CA SER A 53 -10.07 -14.32 9.08
C SER A 53 -10.49 -14.56 10.54
N ASN A 54 -10.58 -15.82 10.98
CA ASN A 54 -10.98 -16.14 12.35
C ASN A 54 -10.04 -15.55 13.42
N ILE A 55 -8.73 -15.47 13.12
CA ILE A 55 -7.72 -14.97 14.07
C ILE A 55 -7.62 -13.44 13.99
N CYS A 56 -7.61 -12.89 12.78
CA CYS A 56 -7.43 -11.47 12.53
C CYS A 56 -8.70 -10.65 12.81
N THR A 57 -9.89 -11.17 12.51
CA THR A 57 -11.17 -10.48 12.77
C THR A 57 -11.43 -10.34 14.27
N GLN A 58 -11.22 -11.39 15.06
CA GLN A 58 -11.38 -11.35 16.51
C GLN A 58 -10.33 -10.45 17.19
N LYS A 59 -9.05 -10.56 16.81
CA LYS A 59 -7.96 -9.91 17.55
C LYS A 59 -7.57 -8.52 17.05
N CYS A 60 -7.83 -8.14 15.79
CA CYS A 60 -7.41 -6.84 15.25
C CYS A 60 -8.57 -5.87 15.01
N TYR A 61 -9.71 -6.37 14.54
CA TYR A 61 -10.87 -5.53 14.19
C TYR A 61 -11.84 -5.34 15.35
N GLN A 62 -12.20 -6.41 16.08
CA GLN A 62 -13.08 -6.30 17.25
C GLN A 62 -12.40 -5.62 18.46
N SER A 63 -11.09 -5.86 18.65
CA SER A 63 -10.33 -5.27 19.76
C SER A 63 -9.93 -3.80 19.54
N LYS A 64 -10.09 -3.27 18.32
CA LYS A 64 -9.63 -1.93 17.91
C LYS A 64 -8.12 -1.67 18.06
N VAL A 65 -7.32 -2.72 18.29
CA VAL A 65 -5.86 -2.60 18.51
C VAL A 65 -5.06 -2.69 17.21
N SER A 66 -5.62 -3.21 16.10
CA SER A 66 -4.94 -3.41 14.81
C SER A 66 -3.45 -3.75 14.94
N ALA A 67 -3.10 -5.02 15.13
CA ALA A 67 -1.72 -5.43 15.42
C ALA A 67 -0.68 -5.07 14.34
N CYS A 68 -1.13 -4.68 13.14
CA CYS A 68 -0.31 -4.12 12.07
C CYS A 68 0.10 -2.66 12.27
N CYS A 69 -0.59 -1.91 13.14
CA CYS A 69 -0.35 -0.50 13.39
C CYS A 69 0.52 -0.34 14.65
N SER A 70 1.67 0.34 14.49
CA SER A 70 2.53 0.71 15.62
C SER A 70 1.93 1.92 16.36
N ARG A 71 2.66 2.46 17.36
CA ARG A 71 2.28 3.67 18.09
C ARG A 71 2.14 4.91 17.19
N GLU A 72 2.72 4.88 15.98
CA GLU A 72 2.79 6.01 15.04
C GLU A 72 1.99 5.78 13.73
N GLY A 73 1.28 4.66 13.60
CA GLY A 73 0.48 4.32 12.42
C GLY A 73 1.13 3.26 11.51
N ILE A 74 0.70 3.21 10.25
CA ILE A 74 1.22 2.31 9.21
C ILE A 74 1.89 3.14 8.11
N ILE A 75 3.03 2.68 7.58
CA ILE A 75 3.59 3.29 6.37
C ILE A 75 2.55 3.12 5.26
N THR A 76 2.12 4.23 4.67
CA THR A 76 1.23 4.27 3.52
C THR A 76 2.03 4.89 2.38
N PHE A 77 2.24 4.15 1.31
CA PHE A 77 2.95 4.69 0.14
C PHE A 77 2.03 5.62 -0.64
N PHE A 78 2.63 6.54 -1.40
CA PHE A 78 1.89 7.34 -2.37
C PHE A 78 1.09 6.46 -3.35
N GLY A 79 1.69 5.37 -3.83
CA GLY A 79 1.02 4.39 -4.69
C GLY A 79 -0.25 3.78 -4.08
N ASP A 80 -0.28 3.55 -2.75
CA ASP A 80 -1.49 3.06 -2.08
C ASP A 80 -2.64 4.08 -2.24
N MET A 81 -2.36 5.37 -2.03
CA MET A 81 -3.35 6.45 -2.17
C MET A 81 -3.91 6.56 -3.59
N VAL A 82 -3.03 6.50 -4.59
CA VAL A 82 -3.41 6.57 -6.01
C VAL A 82 -4.30 5.40 -6.39
N ILE A 83 -3.88 4.17 -6.07
CA ILE A 83 -4.61 2.96 -6.43
C ILE A 83 -5.98 2.95 -5.77
N ASN A 84 -6.05 3.25 -4.47
CA ASN A 84 -7.33 3.31 -3.78
C ASN A 84 -8.25 4.39 -4.35
N ALA A 85 -7.73 5.58 -4.68
CA ALA A 85 -8.52 6.66 -5.27
C ALA A 85 -9.01 6.37 -6.70
N LEU A 86 -8.27 5.57 -7.48
CA LEU A 86 -8.69 5.14 -8.82
C LEU A 86 -9.91 4.22 -8.76
N VAL A 87 -9.94 3.27 -7.82
CA VAL A 87 -10.93 2.18 -7.79
C VAL A 87 -12.07 2.38 -6.79
N SER A 88 -11.98 3.39 -5.93
CA SER A 88 -13.03 3.64 -4.93
C SER A 88 -14.07 4.63 -5.44
N PRO A 89 -15.36 4.40 -5.14
CA PRO A 89 -16.40 5.42 -5.28
C PRO A 89 -16.05 6.71 -4.52
N ASP A 90 -16.51 7.86 -5.03
CA ASP A 90 -16.24 9.17 -4.40
C ASP A 90 -16.74 9.25 -2.94
N ALA A 91 -17.84 8.55 -2.61
CA ALA A 91 -18.35 8.46 -1.25
C ALA A 91 -17.40 7.75 -0.28
N GLU A 92 -16.70 6.70 -0.72
CA GLU A 92 -15.70 5.99 0.08
C GLU A 92 -14.46 6.88 0.30
N ILE A 93 -14.02 7.60 -0.74
CA ILE A 93 -12.90 8.57 -0.61
C ILE A 93 -13.26 9.74 0.31
N LYS A 94 -14.47 10.27 0.23
CA LYS A 94 -14.98 11.29 1.18
C LYS A 94 -14.99 10.78 2.61
N THR A 95 -15.35 9.52 2.82
CA THR A 95 -15.31 8.88 4.14
C THR A 95 -13.88 8.79 4.67
N LEU A 96 -12.93 8.31 3.86
CA LEU A 96 -11.51 8.25 4.21
C LEU A 96 -10.96 9.65 4.56
N MET A 97 -11.28 10.66 3.75
CA MET A 97 -10.89 12.05 4.01
C MET A 97 -11.46 12.58 5.34
N THR A 98 -12.72 12.27 5.64
CA THR A 98 -13.39 12.70 6.87
C THR A 98 -12.71 12.09 8.10
N VAL A 99 -12.28 10.83 8.03
CA VAL A 99 -11.55 10.17 9.14
C VAL A 99 -10.17 10.82 9.32
N LEU A 100 -9.46 11.14 8.24
CA LEU A 100 -8.14 11.75 8.30
C LEU A 100 -8.15 13.17 8.88
N GLN A 101 -9.21 13.94 8.62
CA GLN A 101 -9.35 15.32 9.10
C GLN A 101 -9.77 15.43 10.57
N LYS A 102 -10.28 14.35 11.17
CA LYS A 102 -10.67 14.31 12.58
C LYS A 102 -9.48 13.93 13.47
N PRO A 103 -9.33 14.55 14.66
CA PRO A 103 -8.37 14.06 15.65
C PRO A 103 -8.62 12.57 15.92
N ASN A 104 -7.57 11.76 15.89
CA ASN A 104 -7.70 10.34 16.20
C ASN A 104 -8.09 10.16 17.67
N THR A 105 -9.29 9.62 17.93
CA THR A 105 -9.91 9.52 19.26
C THR A 105 -9.54 8.24 20.02
N GLY A 106 -8.31 7.74 19.85
CA GLY A 106 -7.80 6.60 20.63
C GLY A 106 -7.66 5.27 19.88
N PHE A 107 -7.88 5.22 18.57
CA PHE A 107 -7.49 4.06 17.76
C PHE A 107 -6.00 4.07 17.47
N LYS A 108 -5.35 2.90 17.36
CA LYS A 108 -3.95 2.86 16.90
C LYS A 108 -3.80 3.22 15.41
N CYS A 109 -4.86 3.01 14.62
CA CYS A 109 -4.89 3.28 13.19
C CYS A 109 -5.77 4.47 12.88
N ILE A 110 -5.22 5.46 12.17
CA ILE A 110 -5.93 6.68 11.75
C ILE A 110 -6.92 6.43 10.59
N TYR A 111 -7.06 5.19 10.13
CA TYR A 111 -7.94 4.78 9.04
C TYR A 111 -9.09 3.88 9.50
N LEU A 112 -9.25 3.67 10.80
CA LEU A 112 -10.36 2.90 11.36
C LEU A 112 -11.57 3.79 11.58
N GLY A 113 -12.70 3.42 10.99
CA GLY A 113 -14.02 3.93 11.30
C GLY A 113 -14.81 2.95 12.18
N ASN A 114 -16.09 3.25 12.41
CA ASN A 114 -16.97 2.44 13.26
C ASN A 114 -17.19 1.00 12.74
N TYR A 115 -17.05 0.79 11.43
CA TYR A 115 -17.26 -0.50 10.76
C TYR A 115 -15.96 -1.16 10.31
N GLY A 116 -14.80 -0.67 10.75
CA GLY A 116 -13.49 -1.20 10.38
C GLY A 116 -12.66 -0.25 9.51
N CYS A 117 -11.76 -0.81 8.72
CA CYS A 117 -10.88 -0.03 7.85
C CYS A 117 -11.70 0.67 6.76
N VAL A 118 -11.48 1.96 6.55
CA VAL A 118 -12.21 2.76 5.53
C VAL A 118 -11.54 2.75 4.15
N TRP A 119 -10.48 1.97 3.98
CA TRP A 119 -9.85 1.74 2.67
C TRP A 119 -10.57 0.62 1.93
N ARG A 120 -10.86 0.84 0.65
CA ARG A 120 -11.32 -0.21 -0.26
C ARG A 120 -10.19 -1.18 -0.57
N VAL A 121 -9.03 -0.64 -0.94
CA VAL A 121 -7.79 -1.39 -1.11
C VAL A 121 -6.86 -1.01 0.03
N LYS A 122 -6.72 -1.86 1.05
CA LYS A 122 -5.89 -1.54 2.23
C LYS A 122 -4.44 -1.26 1.80
N PRO A 123 -3.70 -0.38 2.51
CA PRO A 123 -2.29 -0.16 2.23
C PRO A 123 -1.51 -1.46 2.22
N ILE A 124 -0.59 -1.61 1.26
CA ILE A 124 0.12 -2.86 1.01
C ILE A 124 0.96 -3.35 2.21
N VAL A 125 1.39 -2.44 3.08
CA VAL A 125 2.09 -2.77 4.32
C VAL A 125 1.15 -3.42 5.32
N CYS A 126 -0.09 -2.92 5.42
CA CYS A 126 -1.10 -3.44 6.34
C CYS A 126 -1.60 -4.82 5.90
N GLU A 127 -1.99 -4.98 4.64
CA GLU A 127 -2.51 -6.27 4.15
C GLU A 127 -1.45 -7.36 4.15
N MET A 128 -0.20 -7.01 3.86
CA MET A 128 0.90 -7.97 3.82
C MET A 128 1.52 -8.23 5.20
N PHE A 129 0.80 -7.90 6.28
CA PHE A 129 1.22 -8.10 7.65
C PHE A 129 0.50 -9.28 8.29
N LEU A 130 1.27 -10.21 8.84
CA LEU A 130 0.79 -11.28 9.72
C LEU A 130 1.57 -11.23 11.03
N CYS A 131 0.86 -11.14 12.16
CA CYS A 131 1.49 -11.12 13.47
C CYS A 131 2.13 -12.49 13.81
N LYS A 132 3.10 -12.50 14.73
CA LYS A 132 3.81 -13.74 15.13
C LYS A 132 2.84 -14.82 15.59
N GLN A 133 1.81 -14.45 16.34
CA GLN A 133 0.81 -15.39 16.84
C GLN A 133 -0.01 -16.02 15.70
N ALA A 134 -0.53 -15.22 14.77
CA ALA A 134 -1.30 -15.71 13.64
C ALA A 134 -0.47 -16.65 12.75
N LYS A 135 0.79 -16.31 12.49
CA LYS A 135 1.73 -17.20 11.78
C LYS A 135 1.91 -18.53 12.51
N LYS A 136 2.15 -18.48 13.83
CA LYS A 136 2.34 -19.70 14.64
C LYS A 136 1.10 -20.59 14.64
N GLU A 137 -0.08 -20.02 14.82
CA GLU A 137 -1.34 -20.77 14.86
C GLU A 137 -1.65 -21.42 13.50
N VAL A 138 -1.57 -20.66 12.41
CA VAL A 138 -1.96 -21.16 11.08
C VAL A 138 -0.89 -22.05 10.46
N PHE A 139 0.38 -21.63 10.44
CA PHE A 139 1.44 -22.36 9.73
C PHE A 139 1.83 -23.66 10.44
N LYS A 140 1.68 -23.73 11.77
CA LYS A 140 1.86 -25.00 12.50
C LYS A 140 0.85 -26.06 12.04
N GLN A 141 -0.38 -25.65 11.76
CA GLN A 141 -1.44 -26.56 11.30
C GLN A 141 -1.39 -26.79 9.78
N LYS A 142 -0.93 -25.79 9.02
CA LYS A 142 -0.92 -25.79 7.55
C LYS A 142 0.44 -25.28 7.02
N PRO A 143 1.50 -26.10 7.04
CA PRO A 143 2.84 -25.66 6.61
C PRO A 143 2.87 -25.16 5.16
N TRP A 144 2.08 -25.77 4.27
CA TRP A 144 1.97 -25.34 2.88
C TRP A 144 1.45 -23.89 2.73
N ALA A 145 0.66 -23.39 3.68
CA ALA A 145 0.17 -22.01 3.65
C ALA A 145 1.32 -21.01 3.90
N GLU A 146 2.40 -21.43 4.57
CA GLU A 146 3.59 -20.61 4.73
C GLU A 146 4.30 -20.41 3.39
N GLU A 147 4.40 -21.46 2.57
CA GLU A 147 5.01 -21.37 1.23
C GLU A 147 4.20 -20.46 0.30
N VAL A 148 2.87 -20.60 0.31
CA VAL A 148 1.99 -19.67 -0.41
C VAL A 148 2.21 -18.23 0.05
N TRP A 149 2.31 -18.01 1.37
CA TRP A 149 2.58 -16.67 1.92
C TRP A 149 3.97 -16.13 1.53
N LYS A 150 4.99 -16.98 1.45
CA LYS A 150 6.33 -16.62 0.96
C LYS A 150 6.27 -16.19 -0.50
N GLU A 151 5.52 -16.89 -1.33
CA GLU A 151 5.33 -16.53 -2.73
C GLU A 151 4.58 -15.21 -2.90
N LEU A 152 3.49 -15.00 -2.16
CA LEU A 152 2.77 -13.71 -2.15
C LEU A 152 3.68 -12.55 -1.73
N LYS A 153 4.57 -12.76 -0.74
CA LYS A 153 5.58 -11.76 -0.35
C LYS A 153 6.62 -11.52 -1.43
N ARG A 154 7.01 -12.55 -2.21
CA ARG A 154 7.92 -12.40 -3.34
C ARG A 154 7.26 -11.59 -4.46
N ARG A 155 6.02 -11.88 -4.81
CA ARG A 155 5.22 -11.14 -5.81
C ARG A 155 5.00 -9.69 -5.41
N LYS A 156 4.72 -9.39 -4.14
CA LYS A 156 4.65 -8.01 -3.62
C LYS A 156 5.85 -7.15 -4.07
N LYS A 157 7.07 -7.72 -4.04
CA LYS A 157 8.28 -6.98 -4.39
C LYS A 157 8.26 -6.47 -5.84
N LEU A 158 7.57 -7.14 -6.75
CA LEU A 158 7.41 -6.70 -8.14
C LEU A 158 6.68 -5.34 -8.26
N TYR A 159 5.94 -4.94 -7.23
CA TYR A 159 5.18 -3.68 -7.22
C TYR A 159 5.81 -2.60 -6.35
N THR A 160 6.63 -2.97 -5.35
CA THR A 160 7.09 -2.03 -4.31
C THR A 160 8.60 -2.01 -4.08
N TRP A 161 9.38 -2.93 -4.64
CA TRP A 161 10.81 -3.04 -4.37
C TRP A 161 11.64 -2.57 -5.56
N PRO A 162 12.33 -1.42 -5.48
CA PRO A 162 12.89 -0.76 -6.65
C PRO A 162 14.30 -1.24 -7.00
N ASP A 163 14.53 -2.55 -6.93
CA ASP A 163 15.69 -3.20 -7.57
C ASP A 163 15.48 -3.36 -9.10
N ARG A 164 14.31 -2.95 -9.58
CA ARG A 164 13.84 -2.95 -10.96
C ARG A 164 12.74 -1.87 -11.10
N PRO A 165 12.25 -1.58 -12.33
CA PRO A 165 11.04 -0.77 -12.50
C PRO A 165 9.84 -1.43 -11.80
N VAL A 166 9.15 -0.69 -10.94
CA VAL A 166 7.99 -1.20 -10.18
C VAL A 166 6.82 -0.23 -10.25
N LEU A 167 5.59 -0.75 -10.07
CA LEU A 167 4.36 0.03 -10.18
C LEU A 167 4.36 1.28 -9.27
N PHE A 168 4.75 1.13 -8.00
CA PHE A 168 4.70 2.25 -7.05
C PHE A 168 5.65 3.37 -7.46
N ASP A 169 6.78 3.02 -8.09
CA ASP A 169 7.73 3.99 -8.64
C ASP A 169 7.13 4.73 -9.84
N ALA A 170 6.49 4.00 -10.75
CA ALA A 170 5.85 4.58 -11.92
C ALA A 170 4.68 5.52 -11.57
N LEU A 171 3.88 5.16 -10.56
CA LEU A 171 2.78 6.02 -10.09
C LEU A 171 3.28 7.31 -9.44
N GLU A 172 4.35 7.25 -8.64
CA GLU A 172 4.98 8.47 -8.12
C GLU A 172 5.51 9.33 -9.26
N ARG A 173 6.20 8.72 -10.24
CA ARG A 173 6.75 9.41 -11.41
C ARG A 173 5.68 10.17 -12.20
N TYR A 174 4.56 9.51 -12.49
CA TYR A 174 3.44 10.13 -13.21
C TYR A 174 2.95 11.42 -12.54
N PHE A 175 2.79 11.42 -11.22
CA PHE A 175 2.38 12.63 -10.49
C PHE A 175 3.49 13.69 -10.41
N MET A 176 4.74 13.27 -10.27
CA MET A 176 5.89 14.18 -10.28
C MET A 176 6.02 14.91 -11.62
N ASP A 177 5.81 14.20 -12.74
CA ASP A 177 5.87 14.78 -14.08
C ASP A 177 4.73 15.78 -14.31
N ALA A 178 3.60 15.63 -13.60
CA ALA A 178 2.51 16.61 -13.53
C ALA A 178 2.75 17.75 -12.50
N GLY A 179 3.93 17.83 -11.89
CA GLY A 179 4.32 18.89 -10.96
C GLY A 179 3.89 18.70 -9.51
N TYR A 180 3.43 17.51 -9.12
CA TYR A 180 3.03 17.21 -7.75
C TYR A 180 4.17 16.62 -6.92
N SER A 181 4.12 16.85 -5.60
CA SER A 181 5.08 16.29 -4.65
C SER A 181 4.40 15.92 -3.34
N SER A 182 4.78 14.80 -2.76
CA SER A 182 4.29 14.34 -1.45
C SER A 182 5.41 13.67 -0.67
N PRO A 183 5.46 13.84 0.67
CA PRO A 183 6.40 13.09 1.52
C PRO A 183 6.19 11.57 1.45
N LEU A 184 5.03 11.10 0.98
CA LEU A 184 4.73 9.67 0.81
C LEU A 184 5.32 9.08 -0.47
N MET A 185 5.94 9.90 -1.32
CA MET A 185 6.65 9.45 -2.53
C MET A 185 8.00 8.82 -2.16
N TYR A 186 7.96 7.76 -1.36
CA TYR A 186 9.14 7.15 -0.76
C TYR A 186 10.10 6.56 -1.81
N LEU A 187 9.59 6.12 -2.96
CA LEU A 187 10.45 5.55 -4.00
C LEU A 187 11.36 6.65 -4.59
N HIS A 188 10.98 7.91 -4.47
CA HIS A 188 11.77 9.07 -4.91
C HIS A 188 12.42 9.88 -3.78
N ASN A 189 11.90 9.80 -2.56
CA ASN A 189 12.35 10.61 -1.44
C ASN A 189 13.14 9.84 -0.37
N SER A 190 12.96 8.52 -0.26
CA SER A 190 13.62 7.71 0.79
C SER A 190 15.08 7.42 0.43
N PRO A 191 16.07 7.86 1.25
CA PRO A 191 17.48 7.57 0.98
C PRO A 191 17.78 6.06 0.86
N GLY A 192 17.07 5.24 1.64
CA GLY A 192 17.21 3.78 1.61
C GLY A 192 16.77 3.19 0.26
N LEU A 193 15.59 3.58 -0.25
CA LEU A 193 15.08 3.10 -1.53
C LEU A 193 15.88 3.65 -2.71
N LEU A 194 16.35 4.90 -2.63
CA LEU A 194 17.26 5.48 -3.61
C LEU A 194 18.62 4.76 -3.67
N SER A 195 19.14 4.30 -2.53
CA SER A 195 20.35 3.49 -2.48
C SER A 195 20.17 2.15 -3.21
N ILE A 196 19.03 1.48 -3.02
CA ILE A 196 18.70 0.23 -3.72
C ILE A 196 18.63 0.44 -5.24
N LYS A 197 17.95 1.49 -5.71
CA LYS A 197 17.89 1.85 -7.13
C LYS A 197 19.27 2.06 -7.74
N ARG A 198 20.15 2.78 -7.04
CA ARG A 198 21.52 3.05 -7.50
C ARG A 198 22.33 1.75 -7.65
N LYS A 199 22.25 0.86 -6.67
CA LYS A 199 22.93 -0.45 -6.73
C LYS A 199 22.42 -1.29 -7.90
N ALA A 200 21.10 -1.39 -8.08
CA ALA A 200 20.53 -2.13 -9.20
C ALA A 200 21.00 -1.60 -10.56
N LYS A 201 21.11 -0.27 -10.72
CA LYS A 201 21.66 0.34 -11.95
C LYS A 201 23.14 -0.02 -12.17
N GLN A 202 23.95 -0.01 -11.11
CA GLN A 202 25.36 -0.39 -11.18
C GLN A 202 25.54 -1.87 -11.54
N ASP A 203 24.70 -2.75 -10.98
CA ASP A 203 24.72 -4.19 -11.28
C ASP A 203 24.34 -4.48 -12.74
N ILE A 204 23.40 -3.71 -13.31
CA ILE A 204 23.03 -3.82 -14.73
C ILE A 204 24.15 -3.31 -15.64
N GLN A 205 24.77 -2.17 -15.30
CA GLN A 205 25.86 -1.59 -16.08
C GLN A 205 27.08 -2.52 -16.12
N SER A 206 27.54 -2.98 -14.95
CA SER A 206 28.66 -3.92 -14.83
C SER A 206 28.45 -5.23 -15.61
N ARG A 207 27.23 -5.75 -15.65
CA ARG A 207 26.90 -6.94 -16.46
C ARG A 207 26.92 -6.66 -17.97
N SER A 208 26.53 -5.46 -18.38
CA SER A 208 26.53 -5.06 -19.79
C SER A 208 27.96 -4.84 -20.30
N ASP A 209 28.83 -4.28 -19.44
CA ASP A 209 30.24 -4.04 -19.73
C ASP A 209 31.06 -5.34 -19.79
N CYS A 210 30.65 -6.42 -19.12
CA CYS A 210 31.29 -7.75 -19.22
C CYS A 210 30.90 -8.56 -20.46
N ILE A 211 29.83 -8.16 -21.17
CA ILE A 211 29.33 -8.85 -22.38
C ILE A 211 29.82 -8.14 -23.66
N SER A 212 30.39 -6.94 -23.52
CA SER A 212 30.98 -6.14 -24.59
C SER A 212 32.48 -6.41 -24.71
#